data_AF-A0A7J4LQ42-F1
#
_entry.id   AF-A0A7J4LQ42-F1
#
_cell.length_a   1.000
_cell.length_b   1.000
_cell.length_c   1.000
_cell.angle_alpha   90.00
_cell.angle_beta   90.00
_cell.angle_gamma   90.00
#
_symmetry.space_group_name_H-M   'P 1'
#
loop_
_entity.id
_entity.type
_entity.pdbx_description
1 polymer ?
#
loop_
_entity_poly.entity_id
_entity_poly.type
_entity_poly.pdbx_seq_one_letter_code
_entity_poly.pdbx_strand_id
1 'polypeptide(L)'
;MAMRNLVSTYGMRVFTDEGDYFGEIEEALVSGSKIASWKISASSNSVLQKLVKNAKGVIVPHQLVKSIADIMIISNAALPKGNQ
;
A
#
# COMPACT_ATOMS: atom_id res chain seq x y z
N MET A 1 22.97 -1.40 1.17
CA MET A 1 21.61 -1.77 0.71
C MET A 1 21.14 -2.91 1.61
N ALA A 2 20.07 -2.72 2.38
CA ALA A 2 19.54 -3.78 3.24
C ALA A 2 18.49 -4.57 2.44
N MET A 3 18.71 -5.88 2.29
CA MET A 3 17.77 -6.77 1.61
C MET A 3 16.72 -7.23 2.62
N ARG A 4 15.43 -7.04 2.30
CA ARG A 4 14.31 -7.55 3.11
C ARG A 4 13.68 -8.76 2.45
N ASN A 5 13.23 -9.71 3.28
CA ASN A 5 12.46 -10.85 2.83
C ASN A 5 11.01 -10.41 2.55
N LEU A 6 10.48 -10.75 1.38
CA LEU A 6 9.10 -10.48 0.98
C LEU A 6 8.07 -10.98 2.01
N VAL A 7 8.31 -12.15 2.63
CA VAL A 7 7.41 -12.73 3.64
C VAL A 7 7.22 -11.78 4.83
N SER A 8 8.25 -11.01 5.18
CA SER A 8 8.17 -10.03 6.28
C SER A 8 7.30 -8.81 5.97
N THR A 9 6.86 -8.63 4.73
CA THR A 9 6.00 -7.50 4.34
C THR A 9 4.52 -7.78 4.50
N TYR A 10 4.10 -9.04 4.65
CA TYR A 10 2.70 -9.38 4.87
C TYR A 10 2.18 -8.78 6.19
N GLY A 11 1.02 -8.12 6.16
CA GLY A 11 0.43 -7.45 7.32
C GLY A 11 1.14 -6.14 7.72
N MET A 12 2.14 -5.68 6.96
CA MET A 12 2.82 -4.42 7.23
C MET A 12 1.85 -3.25 7.02
N ARG A 13 1.86 -2.30 7.95
CA ARG A 13 1.06 -1.07 7.86
C ARG A 13 1.61 -0.14 6.78
N VAL A 14 0.70 0.40 6.00
CA VAL A 14 0.98 1.35 4.92
C VAL A 14 0.45 2.72 5.30
N PHE A 15 1.29 3.74 5.14
CA PHE A 15 0.97 5.14 5.39
C PHE A 15 1.23 5.98 4.15
N THR A 16 0.46 7.05 3.99
CA THR A 16 0.79 8.09 3.00
C THR A 16 1.98 8.92 3.50
N ASP A 17 2.60 9.67 2.58
CA ASP A 17 3.63 10.67 2.87
C ASP A 17 3.10 11.88 3.66
N GLU A 18 1.79 12.00 3.83
CA GLU A 18 1.11 12.97 4.70
C GLU A 18 0.86 12.41 6.12
N GLY A 19 1.20 11.14 6.36
CA GLY A 19 1.08 10.47 7.66
C GLY A 19 -0.25 9.74 7.89
N ASP A 20 -1.13 9.69 6.89
CA ASP A 20 -2.41 9.00 7.02
C ASP A 20 -2.27 7.49 6.89
N TYR A 21 -2.98 6.75 7.74
CA TYR A 21 -3.06 5.30 7.64
C TYR A 21 -3.87 4.87 6.42
N PHE A 22 -3.21 4.15 5.51
CA PHE A 22 -3.76 3.74 4.22
C PHE A 22 -4.32 2.31 4.23
N GLY A 23 -3.70 1.39 4.98
CA GLY A 23 -4.13 0.00 5.10
C GLY A 23 -3.00 -0.95 5.47
N GLU A 24 -3.18 -2.25 5.21
CA GLU A 24 -2.16 -3.29 5.46
C GLU A 24 -1.83 -4.05 4.17
N ILE A 25 -0.57 -4.44 4.00
CA ILE A 25 -0.17 -5.24 2.84
C ILE A 25 -0.78 -6.64 2.95
N GLU A 26 -1.57 -7.03 1.94
CA GLU A 26 -2.03 -8.42 1.77
C GLU A 26 -1.05 -9.23 0.93
N GLU A 27 -0.51 -8.65 -0.15
CA GLU A 27 0.28 -9.42 -1.10
C GLU A 27 1.19 -8.53 -1.95
N ALA A 28 2.33 -9.09 -2.39
CA ALA A 28 3.18 -8.48 -3.39
C ALA A 28 2.93 -9.18 -4.75
N LEU A 29 2.54 -8.40 -5.76
CA LEU A 29 2.40 -8.87 -7.14
C LEU A 29 3.76 -8.78 -7.82
N VAL A 30 4.33 -9.94 -8.17
CA VAL A 30 5.64 -10.05 -8.79
C VAL A 30 5.48 -10.27 -10.30
N SER A 31 6.25 -9.54 -11.10
CA SER A 31 6.34 -9.73 -12.55
C SER A 31 7.79 -10.03 -12.92
N GLY A 32 8.04 -11.25 -13.41
CA GLY A 32 9.39 -11.77 -13.60
C GLY A 32 10.15 -11.84 -12.27
N SER A 33 11.24 -11.09 -12.15
CA SER A 33 12.08 -11.00 -10.94
C SER A 33 11.91 -9.70 -10.16
N LYS A 34 10.88 -8.90 -10.46
CA LYS A 34 10.64 -7.59 -9.84
C LYS A 34 9.24 -7.49 -9.25
N ILE A 35 9.12 -6.73 -8.16
CA ILE A 35 7.82 -6.38 -7.59
C ILE A 35 7.17 -5.33 -8.50
N ALA A 36 5.99 -5.66 -9.05
CA ALA A 36 5.24 -4.77 -9.91
C ALA A 36 4.31 -3.87 -9.08
N SER A 37 3.63 -4.45 -8.10
CA SER A 37 2.64 -3.74 -7.28
C SER A 37 2.37 -4.46 -5.96
N TRP A 38 1.61 -3.79 -5.10
CA TRP A 38 1.24 -4.23 -3.76
C TRP A 38 -0.27 -4.22 -3.63
N LYS A 39 -0.84 -5.34 -3.17
CA LYS A 39 -2.24 -5.41 -2.79
C LYS A 39 -2.37 -4.98 -1.34
N ILE A 40 -3.17 -3.95 -1.11
CA ILE A 40 -3.37 -3.36 0.23
C ILE A 40 -4.84 -3.52 0.62
N SER A 41 -5.08 -4.09 1.80
CA SER A 41 -6.41 -4.24 2.36
C SER A 41 -6.95 -2.91 2.87
N ALA A 42 -8.26 -2.69 2.67
CA ALA A 42 -8.95 -1.58 3.30
C ALA A 42 -9.35 -1.99 4.73
N SER A 43 -8.41 -1.89 5.68
CA SER A 43 -8.68 -2.17 7.09
C SER A 43 -9.54 -1.07 7.73
N SER A 44 -10.25 -1.40 8.82
CA SER A 44 -11.07 -0.45 9.59
C SER A 44 -10.27 0.81 9.94
N ASN A 45 -10.88 1.99 9.74
CA ASN A 45 -10.29 3.33 9.95
C ASN A 45 -9.24 3.81 8.91
N SER A 46 -8.98 3.06 7.83
CA SER A 46 -8.09 3.53 6.76
C SER A 46 -8.71 4.63 5.88
N VAL A 47 -7.86 5.45 5.26
CA VAL A 47 -8.29 6.42 4.24
C VAL A 47 -9.01 5.73 3.07
N LEU A 48 -8.63 4.50 2.72
CA LEU A 48 -9.28 3.72 1.67
C LEU A 48 -10.77 3.47 1.94
N GLN A 49 -11.13 3.07 3.16
CA GLN A 49 -12.54 2.87 3.51
C GLN A 49 -13.36 4.15 3.43
N LYS A 50 -12.75 5.31 3.70
CA LYS A 50 -13.40 6.63 3.62
C LYS A 50 -13.60 7.07 2.18
N LEU A 51 -12.63 6.84 1.31
CA LEU A 51 -12.66 7.28 -0.09
C LEU A 51 -13.45 6.35 -1.00
N VAL A 52 -13.42 5.03 -0.74
CA VAL A 52 -14.09 4.05 -1.59
C VAL A 52 -14.96 3.16 -0.72
N LYS A 53 -16.24 3.53 -0.64
CA LYS A 53 -17.25 2.77 0.10
C LYS A 53 -17.30 1.33 -0.42
N ASN A 54 -17.17 0.35 0.47
CA ASN A 54 -17.14 -1.09 0.20
C ASN A 54 -15.90 -1.62 -0.55
N ALA A 55 -14.83 -0.85 -0.71
CA ALA A 55 -13.57 -1.41 -1.22
C ALA A 55 -13.01 -2.43 -0.22
N LYS A 56 -12.70 -3.64 -0.70
CA LYS A 56 -11.99 -4.67 0.09
C LYS A 56 -10.48 -4.40 0.13
N GLY A 57 -9.95 -3.71 -0.88
CA GLY A 57 -8.55 -3.35 -1.01
C GLY A 57 -8.27 -2.69 -2.36
N VAL A 58 -7.02 -2.33 -2.59
CA VAL A 58 -6.54 -1.66 -3.81
C VAL A 58 -5.18 -2.22 -4.22
N ILE A 59 -4.86 -2.12 -5.52
CA ILE A 59 -3.53 -2.44 -6.04
C ILE A 59 -2.74 -1.13 -6.19
N VAL A 60 -1.62 -1.00 -5.49
CA VAL A 60 -0.72 0.16 -5.56
C VAL A 60 0.52 -0.20 -6.37
N PRO A 61 0.83 0.52 -7.47
CA PRO A 61 2.05 0.33 -8.22
C PRO A 61 3.31 0.54 -7.38
N HIS A 62 4.35 -0.28 -7.58
CA HIS A 62 5.61 -0.15 -6.84
C HIS A 62 6.27 1.23 -7.00
N GLN A 63 6.03 1.92 -8.12
CA GLN A 63 6.53 3.27 -8.39
C GLN A 63 6.03 4.34 -7.42
N LEU A 64 4.89 4.10 -6.76
CA LEU A 64 4.32 5.03 -5.76
C LEU A 64 4.86 4.76 -4.35
N VAL A 65 5.65 3.70 -4.15
CA VAL A 65 6.29 3.41 -2.87
C VAL A 65 7.51 4.29 -2.69
N LYS A 66 7.55 5.03 -1.57
CA LYS A 66 8.67 5.90 -1.21
C LYS A 66 9.70 5.19 -0.35
N SER A 67 9.26 4.37 0.59
CA SER A 67 10.15 3.60 1.47
C SER A 67 9.47 2.34 2.01
N ILE A 68 10.29 1.33 2.28
CA ILE A 68 9.87 0.07 2.91
C ILE A 68 10.86 -0.23 4.04
N ALA A 69 10.40 -0.08 5.28
CA ALA A 69 11.15 -0.44 6.48
C ALA A 69 10.23 -1.22 7.42
N ASP A 70 10.03 -0.75 8.66
CA ASP A 70 9.07 -1.36 9.59
C ASP A 70 7.62 -1.03 9.23
N ILE A 71 7.45 0.06 8.48
CA ILE A 71 6.22 0.44 7.79
C ILE A 71 6.53 0.72 6.31
N MET A 72 5.49 0.69 5.48
CA MET A 72 5.57 1.13 4.09
C MET A 72 5.04 2.56 3.98
N ILE A 73 5.79 3.43 3.31
CA ILE A 73 5.33 4.78 2.97
C ILE A 73 5.05 4.84 1.47
N ILE A 74 3.86 5.30 1.10
CA ILE A 74 3.45 5.54 -0.29
C ILE A 74 3.19 7.03 -0.52
N SER A 75 3.28 7.46 -1.78
CA SER A 75 2.85 8.80 -2.16
C SER A 75 1.32 8.94 -2.06
N ASN A 76 0.85 10.11 -1.64
CA ASN A 76 -0.55 10.49 -1.68
C ASN A 76 -1.18 10.40 -3.09
N ALA A 77 -0.34 10.38 -4.14
CA ALA A 77 -0.79 10.12 -5.51
C ALA A 77 -1.42 8.72 -5.71
N ALA A 78 -1.22 7.80 -4.75
CA ALA A 78 -1.88 6.49 -4.73
C ALA A 78 -3.35 6.55 -4.28
N LEU A 79 -3.79 7.66 -3.70
CA LEU A 79 -5.20 7.84 -3.33
C LEU A 79 -6.06 7.91 -4.61
N PRO A 80 -7.16 7.15 -4.67
CA PRO A 80 -8.16 7.36 -5.70
C PRO A 80 -8.67 8.80 -5.62
N LYS A 81 -8.49 9.57 -6.69
CA LYS A 81 -9.20 10.85 -6.84
C LYS A 81 -10.66 10.50 -7.08
N GLY A 82 -11.49 10.59 -6.05
CA GLY A 82 -12.93 10.47 -6.23
C GLY A 82 -13.36 11.47 -7.29
N ASN A 83 -14.17 11.03 -8.27
CA ASN A 83 -14.81 11.95 -9.20
C ASN A 83 -15.65 12.91 -8.33
N GLN A 84 -15.26 14.18 -8.28
CA GLN A 84 -16.07 15.24 -7.68
C GLN A 84 -17.40 15.37 -8.42
#